data_AF-A0A7D9DNG9-F1
#
_entry.id   AF-A0A7D9DNG9-F1
#
_cell.length_a   1.000
_cell.length_b   1.000
_cell.length_c   1.000
_cell.angle_alpha   90.00
_cell.angle_beta   90.00
_cell.angle_gamma   90.00
#
_symmetry.space_group_name_H-M   'P 1'
#
loop_
_entity.id
_entity.type
_entity.pdbx_description
1 polymer ?
#
loop_
_entity_poly.entity_id
_entity_poly.type
_entity_poly.pdbx_seq_one_letter_code
_entity_poly.pdbx_strand_id
1 'polypeptide(L)'
;MTLSFDPTTAKERAFNRSLRKRRVLIEQVFGRWKRFHLLHSEIRIKPEKVCLLIGACAILQNIAIMFNEPEEDEDIDPQEPEFELHVGHDTGRQIRAHITNNLF
;
A
#
# COMPACT_ATOMS: atom_id res chain seq x y z
N MET A 1 8.88 -0.20 1.27
CA MET A 1 8.84 0.43 2.62
C MET A 1 9.58 -0.47 3.58
N THR A 2 10.58 0.03 4.32
CA THR A 2 11.45 -0.80 5.17
C THR A 2 11.07 -0.69 6.65
N LEU A 3 10.94 -1.84 7.32
CA LEU A 3 10.74 -1.94 8.76
C LEU A 3 12.06 -1.73 9.51
N SER A 4 11.98 -1.42 10.80
CA SER A 4 13.14 -1.55 11.69
C SER A 4 13.43 -3.03 11.95
N PHE A 5 14.68 -3.45 11.72
CA PHE A 5 15.14 -4.85 11.75
C PHE A 5 15.09 -5.46 13.16
N ASP A 6 15.37 -4.68 14.20
CA ASP A 6 15.33 -5.12 15.59
C ASP A 6 14.70 -4.02 16.48
N PRO A 7 13.36 -3.94 16.52
CA PRO A 7 12.66 -2.89 17.26
C PRO A 7 12.75 -3.15 18.77
N THR A 8 13.72 -2.53 19.43
CA THR A 8 13.95 -2.67 20.87
C THR A 8 13.06 -1.71 21.66
N THR A 9 12.77 -0.54 21.10
CA THR A 9 11.99 0.51 21.76
C THR A 9 10.48 0.39 21.49
N ALA A 10 9.66 0.93 22.40
CA ALA A 10 8.21 0.97 22.20
C ALA A 10 7.82 1.78 20.93
N LYS A 11 8.56 2.84 20.65
CA LYS A 11 8.37 3.70 19.47
C LYS A 11 8.65 2.97 18.16
N GLU A 12 9.75 2.20 18.08
CA GLU A 12 10.05 1.39 16.90
C GLU A 12 9.00 0.31 16.64
N ARG A 13 8.48 -0.33 17.71
CA ARG A 13 7.36 -1.28 17.57
C ARG A 13 6.09 -0.60 17.07
N ALA A 14 5.80 0.61 17.55
CA ALA A 14 4.65 1.39 17.09
C ALA A 14 4.80 1.83 15.63
N PHE A 15 5.99 2.28 15.24
CA PHE A 15 6.34 2.58 13.85
C PHE A 15 6.13 1.38 12.94
N ASN A 16 6.71 0.21 13.28
CA ASN A 16 6.57 -1.01 12.50
C ASN A 16 5.09 -1.45 12.36
N ARG A 17 4.31 -1.40 13.45
CA ARG A 17 2.86 -1.70 13.41
C ARG A 17 2.10 -0.77 12.47
N SER A 18 2.35 0.54 12.55
CA SER A 18 1.69 1.52 11.68
C SER A 18 2.11 1.37 10.22
N LEU A 19 3.37 1.01 9.96
CA LEU A 19 3.85 0.73 8.61
C LEU A 19 3.16 -0.50 8.01
N ARG A 20 3.06 -1.58 8.79
CA ARG A 20 2.38 -2.81 8.37
C ARG A 20 0.90 -2.56 8.07
N LYS A 21 0.18 -1.88 8.96
CA LYS A 21 -1.23 -1.51 8.74
C LYS A 21 -1.41 -0.69 7.47
N ARG A 22 -0.58 0.34 7.25
CA ARG A 22 -0.66 1.15 6.03
C ARG A 22 -0.40 0.32 4.77
N ARG A 23 0.54 -0.63 4.84
CA ARG A 23 0.84 -1.52 3.72
C ARG A 23 -0.36 -2.40 3.36
N VAL A 24 -0.98 -3.04 4.36
CA VAL A 24 -2.17 -3.88 4.15
C VAL A 24 -3.28 -3.05 3.49
N LEU A 25 -3.51 -1.82 3.97
CA LEU A 25 -4.50 -0.93 3.35
C LEU A 25 -4.17 -0.61 1.89
N ILE A 26 -2.90 -0.35 1.56
CA ILE A 26 -2.47 -0.09 0.19
C ILE A 26 -2.69 -1.33 -0.69
N GLU A 27 -2.31 -2.51 -0.21
CA GLU A 27 -2.49 -3.78 -0.92
C GLU A 27 -3.97 -4.07 -1.17
N GLN A 28 -4.84 -3.86 -0.17
CA GLN A 28 -6.29 -3.96 -0.32
C GLN A 28 -6.86 -2.95 -1.33
N VAL A 29 -6.37 -1.70 -1.34
CA VAL A 29 -6.77 -0.71 -2.35
C VAL A 29 -6.37 -1.19 -3.75
N PHE A 30 -5.16 -1.72 -3.93
CA PHE A 30 -4.72 -2.26 -5.21
C PHE A 30 -5.54 -3.47 -5.64
N GLY A 31 -5.86 -4.40 -4.72
CA GLY A 31 -6.79 -5.52 -4.99
C GLY A 31 -8.13 -5.01 -5.51
N ARG A 32 -8.74 -4.05 -4.81
CA ARG A 32 -10.01 -3.43 -5.26
C ARG A 32 -9.91 -2.77 -6.62
N TRP A 33 -8.76 -2.19 -6.96
CA TRP A 33 -8.55 -1.55 -8.25
C TRP A 33 -8.34 -2.54 -9.40
N LYS A 34 -7.99 -3.81 -9.12
CA LYS A 34 -7.89 -4.85 -10.15
C LYS A 34 -9.23 -5.18 -10.82
N ARG A 35 -10.37 -4.81 -10.20
CA ARG A 35 -11.70 -4.87 -10.84
C ARG A 35 -11.74 -4.13 -12.18
N PHE A 36 -10.95 -3.05 -12.30
CA PHE A 36 -10.83 -2.32 -13.54
C PHE A 36 -9.86 -3.09 -14.44
N HIS A 37 -10.37 -3.69 -15.51
CA HIS A 37 -9.56 -4.43 -16.49
C HIS A 37 -8.31 -3.65 -16.93
N LEU A 38 -8.45 -2.33 -17.07
CA LEU A 38 -7.34 -1.41 -17.36
C LEU A 38 -6.12 -1.56 -16.44
N LEU A 39 -6.33 -1.88 -15.17
CA LEU A 39 -5.29 -1.88 -14.12
C LEU A 39 -4.68 -3.26 -13.87
N HIS A 40 -5.25 -4.32 -14.45
CA HIS A 40 -4.73 -5.69 -14.34
C HIS A 40 -4.41 -6.33 -15.70
N SER A 41 -4.60 -5.62 -16.81
CA SER A 41 -4.26 -6.09 -18.16
C SER A 41 -3.15 -5.26 -18.80
N GLU A 42 -2.61 -5.75 -19.92
CA GLU A 42 -1.62 -5.04 -20.70
C GLU A 42 -2.19 -3.75 -21.31
N ILE A 43 -1.61 -2.61 -20.95
CA ILE A 43 -2.07 -1.30 -21.42
C ILE A 43 -1.35 -0.92 -22.72
N ARG A 44 -2.08 -0.91 -23.84
CA ARG A 44 -1.59 -0.49 -25.17
C ARG A 44 -2.03 0.92 -25.53
N ILE A 45 -1.92 1.84 -24.56
CA ILE A 45 -2.38 3.23 -24.65
C ILE A 45 -1.20 4.15 -24.31
N LYS A 46 -1.13 5.34 -24.93
CA LYS A 46 -0.09 6.33 -24.63
C LYS A 46 -0.14 6.77 -23.15
N PRO A 47 1.01 6.95 -22.47
CA PRO A 47 1.07 7.25 -21.04
C PRO A 47 0.17 8.41 -20.59
N GLU A 48 0.07 9.48 -21.39
CA GLU A 48 -0.73 10.66 -21.05
C GLU A 48 -2.22 10.32 -20.92
N LYS A 49 -2.71 9.43 -21.78
CA LYS A 49 -4.10 8.94 -21.73
C LYS A 49 -4.29 7.92 -20.62
N VAL A 50 -3.28 7.10 -20.34
CA VAL A 50 -3.32 6.12 -19.25
C VAL A 50 -3.47 6.80 -17.90
N CYS A 51 -2.71 7.89 -17.66
CA CYS A 51 -2.84 8.67 -16.42
C CYS A 51 -4.27 9.21 -16.22
N LEU A 52 -4.92 9.69 -17.28
CA LEU A 52 -6.31 10.15 -17.22
C LEU A 52 -7.26 9.00 -16.88
N LEU A 53 -7.08 7.83 -17.47
CA LEU A 53 -7.92 6.67 -17.21
C LEU A 53 -7.73 6.12 -15.79
N ILE A 54 -6.49 6.09 -15.28
CA ILE A 54 -6.22 5.76 -13.87
C ILE A 54 -6.96 6.74 -12.95
N GLY A 55 -6.94 8.04 -13.26
CA GLY A 55 -7.71 9.05 -12.53
C GLY A 55 -9.22 8.81 -12.57
N ALA A 56 -9.75 8.42 -13.73
CA ALA A 56 -11.16 8.05 -13.88
C ALA A 56 -11.53 6.82 -13.03
N CYS A 57 -10.69 5.78 -13.02
CA CYS A 57 -10.87 4.61 -12.13
C CYS A 57 -10.90 5.01 -10.65
N ALA A 58 -10.04 5.94 -10.22
CA ALA A 58 -10.05 6.45 -8.85
C ALA A 58 -11.35 7.16 -8.48
N ILE A 59 -11.90 7.97 -9.39
CA ILE A 59 -13.18 8.66 -9.20
C ILE A 59 -14.32 7.64 -9.12
N LEU A 60 -14.35 6.67 -10.05
CA LEU A 60 -15.37 5.60 -10.05
C LEU A 60 -15.31 4.76 -8.77
N GLN A 61 -14.10 4.46 -8.27
CA GLN A 61 -13.94 3.76 -7.00
C GLN A 61 -14.53 4.56 -5.83
N ASN A 62 -14.32 5.87 -5.78
CA ASN A 62 -14.90 6.71 -4.73
C ASN A 62 -16.43 6.74 -4.80
N ILE A 63 -16.98 6.78 -6.02
CA ILE A 63 -18.42 6.69 -6.25
C ILE A 63 -18.96 5.33 -5.74
N ALA A 64 -18.32 4.22 -6.11
CA ALA A 64 -18.73 2.89 -5.63
C ALA A 64 -18.73 2.79 -4.09
N ILE A 65 -17.73 3.39 -3.42
CA ILE A 65 -17.69 3.50 -1.96
C ILE A 65 -18.87 4.32 -1.42
N MET A 66 -19.20 5.45 -2.04
CA MET A 66 -20.33 6.29 -1.61
C MET A 66 -21.67 5.57 -1.74
N PHE A 67 -21.83 4.74 -2.77
CA PHE A 67 -23.04 3.94 -2.98
C PHE A 67 -23.04 2.62 -2.20
N ASN A 68 -21.99 2.33 -1.42
CA ASN A 68 -21.81 1.09 -0.69
C ASN A 68 -22.04 -0.14 -1.59
N GLU A 69 -21.51 -0.07 -2.81
CA GLU A 69 -21.55 -1.21 -3.73
C GLU A 69 -20.80 -2.38 -3.10
N PRO A 70 -21.35 -3.61 -3.18
CA PRO A 70 -20.68 -4.78 -2.65
C PRO A 70 -19.31 -4.92 -3.31
N GLU A 71 -18.28 -5.15 -2.50
CA GLU A 71 -16.95 -5.46 -3.03
C GLU A 71 -17.03 -6.86 -3.68
N GLU A 72 -16.48 -7.01 -4.88
CA GLU A 72 -16.26 -8.34 -5.46
C GLU A 72 -15.20 -9.02 -4.59
N ASP A 73 -15.60 -10.09 -3.89
CA ASP A 73 -14.71 -10.87 -3.03
C ASP A 73 -13.61 -11.52 -3.91
N GLU A 74 -12.46 -10.86 -4.05
CA GLU A 74 -11.22 -11.58 -4.35
C GLU A 74 -10.81 -12.29 -3.06
N ASP A 75 -10.67 -13.61 -3.10
CA ASP A 75 -10.13 -14.42 -1.99
C ASP A 75 -8.75 -13.89 -1.59
N ILE A 76 -8.73 -12.99 -0.60
CA ILE A 76 -7.50 -12.50 0.02
C ILE A 76 -6.96 -13.67 0.83
N ASP A 77 -5.92 -14.34 0.31
CA ASP A 77 -5.17 -15.32 1.09
C ASP A 77 -4.74 -14.67 2.42
N PRO A 78 -5.16 -15.18 3.59
CA PRO A 78 -4.81 -14.63 4.89
C PRO A 78 -3.32 -14.73 5.22
N GLN A 79 -2.49 -15.29 4.33
CA GLN A 79 -1.04 -15.27 4.48
C GLN A 79 -0.55 -13.83 4.58
N GLU A 80 -0.33 -13.38 5.82
CA GLU A 80 0.54 -12.24 6.08
C GLU A 80 1.85 -12.52 5.35
N PRO A 81 2.21 -11.76 4.31
CA PRO A 81 3.40 -12.09 3.56
C PRO A 81 4.57 -11.96 4.53
N GLU A 82 5.34 -13.03 4.68
CA GLU A 82 6.57 -13.02 5.47
C GLU A 82 7.53 -12.07 4.74
N PHE A 83 7.64 -10.84 5.26
CA PHE A 83 8.41 -9.82 4.56
C PHE A 83 9.89 -10.00 4.84
N GLU A 84 10.63 -10.34 3.79
CA GLU A 84 12.08 -10.18 3.79
C GLU A 84 12.43 -8.72 4.06
N LEU A 85 13.13 -8.52 5.18
CA LEU A 85 13.59 -7.22 5.63
C LEU A 85 14.67 -6.72 4.66
N HIS A 86 14.30 -5.78 3.79
CA HIS A 86 15.26 -5.15 2.89
C HIS A 86 16.26 -4.29 3.68
N VAL A 87 17.49 -4.78 3.82
CA VAL A 87 18.59 -4.06 4.46
C VAL A 87 19.16 -3.05 3.45
N GLY A 88 18.58 -1.85 3.42
CA GLY A 88 19.07 -0.73 2.60
C GLY A 88 20.24 0.02 3.23
N HIS A 89 20.93 0.83 2.40
CA HIS A 89 22.04 1.73 2.79
C HIS A 89 21.67 2.64 3.99
N ASP A 90 22.67 3.05 4.78
CA ASP A 90 22.53 3.73 6.09
C ASP A 90 21.57 4.93 6.12
N THR A 91 21.36 5.58 4.98
CA THR A 91 20.38 6.68 4.77
C THR A 91 18.96 6.29 5.20
N GLY A 92 18.53 5.05 4.90
CA GLY A 92 17.19 4.59 5.27
C GLY A 92 17.00 4.43 6.78
N ARG A 93 18.07 4.08 7.50
CA ARG A 93 18.04 3.92 8.96
C ARG A 93 17.87 5.25 9.67
N GLN A 94 18.58 6.28 9.21
CA GLN A 94 18.51 7.62 9.80
C GLN A 94 17.12 8.25 9.63
N ILE A 95 16.52 8.12 8.44
CA ILE A 95 15.16 8.61 8.19
C ILE A 95 14.14 7.90 9.09
N ARG A 96 14.23 6.57 9.22
CA ARG A 96 13.35 5.81 10.12
C ARG A 96 13.53 6.21 11.57
N ALA A 97 14.77 6.39 12.04
CA ALA A 97 15.04 6.86 13.39
C ALA A 97 14.44 8.26 13.64
N HIS A 98 14.62 9.18 12.69
CA HIS A 98 14.03 10.52 12.77
C HIS A 98 12.50 10.49 12.84
N ILE A 99 11.84 9.71 11.96
CA ILE A 99 10.37 9.56 11.97
C ILE A 99 9.90 8.91 13.27
N THR A 100 10.57 7.84 13.70
CA THR A 100 10.19 7.09 14.91
C THR A 100 10.31 7.94 16.16
N ASN A 101 11.35 8.78 16.27
CA ASN A 101 11.54 9.59 17.46
C ASN A 101 10.59 10.80 17.54
N ASN A 102 10.19 11.36 16.40
CA ASN A 102 9.37 12.58 16.33
C ASN A 102 7.88 12.32 16.16
N LEU A 103 7.46 11.18 15.58
CA LEU A 103 6.05 10.90 15.23
C LEU A 103 5.45 9.69 15.97
N PHE A 104 6.27 8.95 16.73
CA PHE A 104 5.86 7.80 17.55
C PHE A 104 6.45 7.94 18.96
#